data_AF-A0A3N5WSZ5-F1
#
_entry.id   AF-A0A3N5WSZ5-F1
#
_cell.length_a   1.000
_cell.length_b   1.000
_cell.length_c   1.000
_cell.angle_alpha   90.00
_cell.angle_beta   90.00
_cell.angle_gamma   90.00
#
_symmetry.space_group_name_H-M   'P 1'
#
loop_
_entity.id
_entity.type
_entity.pdbx_description
1 polymer ?
#
loop_
_entity_poly.entity_id
_entity_poly.type
_entity_poly.pdbx_seq_one_letter_code
_entity_poly.pdbx_strand_id
1 'polypeptide(L)'
;MYINQTTFRRKKGSTMRRLVFGVTFALFTFYCLAQTSDWFSGGGRRRREPVRWEAPAVGPPTNEYTFARLVYSGGRGWNYDSWTTDAPKADVTFVAGIKRLTNLDVRDSAFFIPLTSPEIFKYPFLYAVEVGYLQLSDEEAATLREYLLRGGFLVVDDFHGSIEWANWEEQVRKVFPEGKIEDLPLSHPIFHCFFDLREL
;
A
#
# COMPACT_ATOMS: atom_id res chain seq x y z
N MET A 1 -84.43 -28.61 16.71
CA MET A 1 -83.48 -27.80 17.48
C MET A 1 -83.00 -26.67 16.57
N TYR A 2 -83.47 -25.46 16.86
CA TYR A 2 -83.15 -24.21 16.15
C TYR A 2 -81.68 -23.83 16.39
N ILE A 3 -81.01 -23.21 15.40
CA ILE A 3 -80.51 -21.82 15.46
C ILE A 3 -79.84 -21.46 14.11
N ASN A 4 -80.31 -20.34 13.56
CA ASN A 4 -79.84 -19.61 12.37
C ASN A 4 -78.39 -19.14 12.47
N GLN A 5 -77.69 -19.04 11.33
CA GLN A 5 -76.83 -17.88 11.05
C GLN A 5 -76.91 -17.44 9.58
N THR A 6 -77.58 -16.31 9.38
CA THR A 6 -77.46 -15.42 8.21
C THR A 6 -77.26 -14.01 8.78
N THR A 7 -76.15 -13.35 8.46
CA THR A 7 -76.09 -12.04 7.77
C THR A 7 -74.76 -11.31 8.01
N PHE A 8 -74.24 -10.84 6.88
CA PHE A 8 -73.09 -9.99 6.70
C PHE A 8 -73.35 -8.57 7.24
N ARG A 9 -72.41 -7.98 8.01
CA ARG A 9 -72.37 -6.53 8.22
C ARG A 9 -70.94 -5.99 8.15
N ARG A 10 -70.62 -5.45 6.97
CA ARG A 10 -69.45 -4.63 6.64
C ARG A 10 -69.40 -3.41 7.59
N LYS A 11 -68.28 -3.18 8.28
CA LYS A 11 -68.00 -1.89 8.94
C LYS A 11 -66.62 -1.34 8.53
N LYS A 12 -66.67 -0.08 8.11
CA LYS A 12 -65.61 0.78 7.56
C LYS A 12 -64.34 0.76 8.41
N GLY A 13 -63.21 0.45 7.79
CA GLY A 13 -61.89 0.54 8.41
C GLY A 13 -60.75 0.66 7.39
N SER A 14 -60.95 1.36 6.28
CA SER A 14 -59.93 1.48 5.22
C SER A 14 -59.22 2.84 5.18
N THR A 15 -59.71 3.86 5.91
CA THR A 15 -59.13 5.21 5.84
C THR A 15 -57.95 5.35 6.80
N MET A 16 -58.06 4.82 8.03
CA MET A 16 -56.98 4.90 9.03
C MET A 16 -55.72 4.14 8.62
N ARG A 17 -55.88 2.94 8.03
CA ARG A 17 -54.75 2.15 7.52
C ARG A 17 -54.04 2.81 6.34
N ARG A 18 -54.76 3.48 5.44
CA ARG A 18 -54.16 4.22 4.31
C ARG A 18 -53.43 5.48 4.75
N LEU A 19 -53.93 6.16 5.79
CA LEU A 19 -53.28 7.33 6.37
C LEU A 19 -52.00 6.94 7.12
N VAL A 20 -52.03 5.87 7.92
CA VAL A 20 -50.84 5.36 8.63
C VAL A 20 -49.77 4.88 7.64
N PHE A 21 -50.15 4.14 6.58
CA PHE A 21 -49.20 3.73 5.53
C PHE A 21 -48.62 4.93 4.77
N GLY A 22 -49.43 5.96 4.47
CA GLY A 22 -48.97 7.17 3.78
C GLY A 22 -47.99 7.99 4.61
N VAL A 23 -48.24 8.12 5.92
CA VAL A 23 -47.35 8.83 6.85
C VAL A 23 -46.05 8.05 7.07
N THR A 24 -46.10 6.73 7.22
CA THR A 24 -44.87 5.91 7.33
C THR A 24 -44.05 5.90 6.04
N PHE A 25 -44.70 5.87 4.88
CA PHE A 25 -44.00 5.94 3.59
C PHE A 25 -43.33 7.31 3.40
N ALA A 26 -44.03 8.40 3.72
CA ALA A 26 -43.49 9.76 3.65
C ALA A 26 -42.31 9.96 4.62
N LEU A 27 -42.39 9.44 5.85
CA LEU A 27 -41.28 9.48 6.80
C LEU A 27 -40.08 8.65 6.32
N PHE A 28 -40.32 7.50 5.70
CA PHE A 28 -39.24 6.68 5.11
C PHE A 28 -38.60 7.37 3.90
N THR A 29 -39.39 8.04 3.05
CA THR A 29 -38.84 8.82 1.93
C THR A 29 -38.05 10.03 2.41
N PHE A 30 -38.50 10.69 3.48
CA PHE A 30 -37.78 11.82 4.09
C PHE A 30 -36.48 11.35 4.76
N TYR A 31 -36.46 10.17 5.40
CA TYR A 31 -35.25 9.57 5.95
C TYR A 31 -34.24 9.19 4.85
N CYS A 32 -34.70 8.63 3.72
CA CYS A 32 -33.85 8.37 2.56
C CYS A 32 -33.32 9.67 1.93
N LEU A 33 -34.16 10.71 1.78
CA LEU A 33 -33.75 11.99 1.22
C LEU A 33 -32.79 12.76 2.14
N ALA A 34 -32.97 12.67 3.47
CA ALA A 34 -32.05 13.24 4.45
C ALA A 34 -30.68 12.54 4.47
N GLN A 35 -30.60 11.23 4.17
CA GLN A 35 -29.32 10.56 3.94
C GLN A 35 -28.66 10.98 2.61
N THR A 36 -29.45 11.42 1.62
CA THR A 36 -28.90 11.94 0.35
C THR A 36 -28.56 13.43 0.40
N SER A 37 -29.05 14.21 1.38
CA SER A 37 -28.64 15.61 1.50
C SER A 37 -27.17 15.75 1.91
N ASP A 38 -26.59 14.77 2.61
CA ASP A 38 -25.14 14.67 2.84
C ASP A 38 -24.36 14.32 1.55
N TRP A 39 -25.01 13.71 0.55
CA TRP A 39 -24.42 13.45 -0.76
C TRP A 39 -24.41 14.69 -1.67
N PHE A 40 -25.39 15.59 -1.53
CA PHE A 40 -25.52 16.78 -2.38
C PHE A 40 -25.03 18.07 -1.70
N SER A 41 -24.93 18.11 -0.37
CA SER A 41 -24.50 19.29 0.38
C SER A 41 -23.03 19.17 0.78
N GLY A 42 -22.14 19.59 -0.12
CA GLY A 42 -20.85 20.13 0.30
C GLY A 42 -19.80 19.14 0.78
N GLY A 43 -19.63 18.02 0.10
CA GLY A 43 -18.39 17.26 0.15
C GLY A 43 -17.39 17.79 -0.88
N GLY A 44 -16.98 19.06 -0.78
CA GLY A 44 -15.80 19.51 -1.52
C GLY A 44 -14.70 18.49 -1.26
N ARG A 45 -14.14 17.89 -2.33
CA ARG A 45 -13.09 16.86 -2.23
C ARG A 45 -12.16 17.30 -1.11
N ARG A 46 -12.28 16.70 0.08
CA ARG A 46 -11.25 16.81 1.09
C ARG A 46 -10.09 16.18 0.38
N ARG A 47 -9.22 17.02 -0.20
CA ARG A 47 -7.86 16.65 -0.55
C ARG A 47 -7.42 15.93 0.69
N ARG A 48 -7.35 14.59 0.61
CA ARG A 48 -6.84 13.77 1.70
C ARG A 48 -5.48 14.41 1.94
N GLU A 49 -5.33 15.12 3.04
CA GLU A 49 -4.02 15.65 3.36
C GLU A 49 -3.11 14.43 3.31
N PRO A 50 -2.01 14.47 2.53
CA PRO A 50 -1.11 13.34 2.48
C PRO A 50 -0.82 13.00 3.94
N VAL A 51 -1.10 11.76 4.33
CA VAL A 51 -0.83 11.31 5.69
C VAL A 51 0.64 11.64 5.90
N ARG A 52 0.91 12.67 6.70
CA ARG A 52 2.27 13.07 7.02
C ARG A 52 2.77 12.01 7.98
N TRP A 53 3.23 10.91 7.41
CA TRP A 53 4.01 9.93 8.12
C TRP A 53 5.26 10.69 8.57
N GLU A 54 5.30 11.07 9.84
CA GLU A 54 6.55 11.48 10.45
C GLU A 54 7.40 10.22 10.52
N ALA A 55 8.23 10.02 9.48
CA ALA A 55 9.22 8.97 9.49
C ALA A 55 9.99 9.10 10.80
N PRO A 56 10.13 8.01 11.58
CA PRO A 56 10.92 8.06 12.81
C PRO A 56 12.28 8.65 12.46
N ALA A 57 12.79 9.55 13.31
CA ALA A 57 14.01 10.31 13.04
C ALA A 57 15.07 9.38 12.44
N VAL A 58 15.58 9.75 11.27
CA VAL A 58 16.66 9.01 10.61
C VAL A 58 17.90 9.18 11.48
N GLY A 59 18.14 8.19 12.33
CA GLY A 59 19.33 8.07 13.18
C GLY A 59 20.25 6.97 12.64
N PRO A 60 21.45 6.80 13.22
CA PRO A 60 22.27 5.63 12.93
C PRO A 60 21.51 4.35 13.32
N PRO A 61 21.66 3.23 12.59
CA PRO A 61 21.07 1.97 13.00
C PRO A 61 21.61 1.57 14.37
N THR A 62 20.70 1.22 15.28
CA THR A 62 21.03 0.73 16.63
C THR A 62 21.05 -0.78 16.71
N ASN A 63 20.52 -1.46 15.70
CA ASN A 63 20.32 -2.90 15.63
C ASN A 63 21.15 -3.49 14.47
N GLU A 64 21.39 -4.80 14.49
CA GLU A 64 22.15 -5.50 13.45
C GLU A 64 21.47 -5.44 12.07
N TYR A 65 20.14 -5.46 12.06
CA TYR A 65 19.35 -5.30 10.84
C TYR A 65 18.23 -4.27 11.01
N THR A 66 18.06 -3.45 9.98
CA THR A 66 16.94 -2.53 9.88
C THR A 66 16.33 -2.62 8.49
N PHE A 67 15.01 -2.85 8.43
CA PHE A 67 14.25 -2.76 7.19
C PHE A 67 14.09 -1.29 6.77
N ALA A 68 14.92 -0.86 5.82
CA ALA A 68 14.92 0.49 5.25
C ALA A 68 14.17 0.48 3.92
N ARG A 69 12.94 1.00 3.88
CA ARG A 69 12.20 1.18 2.62
C ARG A 69 12.63 2.47 1.95
N LEU A 70 12.98 2.37 0.67
CA LEU A 70 13.31 3.50 -0.18
C LEU A 70 12.07 4.34 -0.50
N VAL A 71 12.18 5.64 -0.27
CA VAL A 71 11.24 6.65 -0.77
C VAL A 71 11.82 7.19 -2.07
N TYR A 72 11.04 7.15 -3.13
CA TYR A 72 11.43 7.65 -4.45
C TYR A 72 10.31 8.46 -5.07
N SER A 73 10.68 9.30 -6.05
CA SER A 73 9.72 10.02 -6.89
C SER A 73 9.22 9.12 -8.01
N GLY A 74 7.94 9.18 -8.33
CA GLY A 74 7.36 8.30 -9.36
C GLY A 74 5.85 8.25 -9.30
N GLY A 75 5.24 7.29 -9.98
CA GLY A 75 3.80 7.03 -9.82
C GLY A 75 3.04 6.69 -11.10
N ARG A 76 1.81 6.20 -10.93
CA ARG A 76 0.87 5.93 -12.03
C ARG A 76 -0.35 6.82 -11.95
N GLY A 77 -0.60 7.58 -13.02
CA GLY A 77 -1.78 8.42 -13.15
C GLY A 77 -1.82 9.51 -12.09
N TRP A 78 -2.77 9.43 -11.14
CA TRP A 78 -2.93 10.41 -10.06
C TRP A 78 -2.21 10.01 -8.77
N ASN A 79 -1.62 8.81 -8.71
CA ASN A 79 -0.93 8.28 -7.53
C ASN A 79 0.58 8.49 -7.69
N TYR A 80 1.13 9.52 -7.04
CA TYR A 80 2.56 9.85 -7.05
C TYR A 80 3.38 9.12 -5.96
N ASP A 81 2.74 8.25 -5.19
CA ASP A 81 3.31 7.62 -3.99
C ASP A 81 3.37 6.09 -4.14
N SER A 82 3.74 5.57 -5.31
CA SER A 82 3.82 4.11 -5.56
C SER A 82 4.74 3.38 -4.56
N TRP A 83 5.76 4.06 -4.03
CA TRP A 83 6.64 3.53 -2.99
C TRP A 83 5.88 3.15 -1.69
N THR A 84 4.66 3.66 -1.48
CA THR A 84 3.82 3.35 -0.31
C THR A 84 2.99 2.07 -0.46
N THR A 85 3.09 1.37 -1.58
CA THR A 85 2.33 0.14 -1.80
C THR A 85 2.61 -0.89 -0.69
N ASP A 86 1.52 -1.42 -0.14
CA ASP A 86 1.45 -2.33 1.01
C ASP A 86 2.05 -1.82 2.33
N ALA A 87 2.52 -0.57 2.36
CA ALA A 87 2.98 0.10 3.57
C ALA A 87 1.83 0.34 4.55
N PRO A 88 2.01 0.15 5.87
CA PRO A 88 3.17 -0.46 6.54
C PRO A 88 3.01 -1.97 6.75
N LYS A 89 1.91 -2.58 6.29
CA LYS A 89 1.52 -3.96 6.66
C LYS A 89 2.53 -4.99 6.16
N ALA A 90 2.98 -4.87 4.92
CA ALA A 90 4.00 -5.76 4.37
C ALA A 90 5.30 -5.68 5.19
N ASP A 91 5.75 -4.46 5.51
CA ASP A 91 7.01 -4.21 6.20
C ASP A 91 6.99 -4.82 7.59
N VAL A 92 5.92 -4.60 8.35
CA VAL A 92 5.74 -5.16 9.69
C VAL A 92 5.74 -6.69 9.63
N THR A 93 5.09 -7.26 8.62
CA THR A 93 5.03 -8.72 8.44
C THR A 93 6.40 -9.29 8.07
N PHE A 94 7.13 -8.62 7.17
CA PHE A 94 8.47 -9.01 6.75
C PHE A 94 9.46 -8.97 7.92
N VAL A 95 9.47 -7.85 8.66
CA VAL A 95 10.28 -7.68 9.89
C VAL A 95 9.96 -8.77 10.91
N ALA A 96 8.69 -9.07 11.16
CA ALA A 96 8.29 -10.15 12.06
C ALA A 96 8.80 -11.53 11.59
N GLY A 97 8.82 -11.77 10.28
CA GLY A 97 9.39 -12.97 9.67
C GLY A 97 10.90 -13.09 9.94
N ILE A 98 11.68 -12.04 9.68
CA ILE A 98 13.12 -12.03 9.94
C ILE A 98 13.40 -12.28 11.43
N LYS A 99 12.68 -11.61 12.33
CA LYS A 99 12.81 -11.80 13.79
C LYS A 99 12.48 -13.23 14.23
N ARG A 100 11.52 -13.87 13.58
CA ARG A 100 11.11 -15.24 13.92
C ARG A 100 12.09 -16.28 13.39
N LEU A 101 12.64 -16.06 12.20
CA LEU A 101 13.43 -17.07 11.48
C LEU A 101 14.92 -16.94 11.73
N THR A 102 15.40 -15.78 12.19
CA THR A 102 16.82 -15.51 12.42
C THR A 102 17.09 -15.13 13.88
N ASN A 103 18.36 -15.15 14.28
CA ASN A 103 18.80 -14.65 15.58
C ASN A 103 19.29 -13.19 15.52
N LEU A 104 18.98 -12.47 14.43
CA LEU A 104 19.42 -11.08 14.26
C LEU A 104 18.71 -10.16 15.25
N ASP A 105 19.44 -9.20 15.79
CA ASP A 105 18.82 -8.04 16.43
C ASP A 105 18.22 -7.14 15.33
N VAL A 106 16.89 -7.16 15.22
CA VAL A 106 16.15 -6.44 14.19
C VAL A 106 15.31 -5.32 14.82
N ARG A 107 15.43 -4.12 14.26
CA ARG A 107 14.59 -2.98 14.62
C ARG A 107 13.10 -3.29 14.42
N ASP A 108 12.27 -2.99 15.44
CA ASP A 108 10.82 -3.26 15.41
C ASP A 108 10.05 -2.44 14.38
N SER A 109 10.52 -1.23 14.09
CA SER A 109 9.90 -0.34 13.12
C SER A 109 10.67 -0.36 11.81
N ALA A 110 9.97 -0.72 10.73
CA ALA A 110 10.38 -0.30 9.40
C ALA A 110 10.47 1.23 9.38
N PHE A 111 11.43 1.76 8.64
CA PHE A 111 11.54 3.20 8.43
C PHE A 111 11.73 3.51 6.95
N PHE A 112 11.36 4.72 6.59
CA PHE A 112 11.35 5.20 5.21
C PHE A 112 12.52 6.16 5.02
N ILE A 113 13.28 5.96 3.95
CA ILE A 113 14.46 6.77 3.67
C ILE A 113 14.51 7.20 2.19
N PRO A 114 14.60 8.50 1.89
CA PRO A 114 14.82 8.95 0.52
C PRO A 114 16.28 8.76 0.10
N LEU A 115 16.52 8.56 -1.20
CA LEU A 115 17.88 8.47 -1.77
C LEU A 115 18.73 9.73 -1.50
N THR A 116 18.08 10.88 -1.38
CA THR A 116 18.75 12.15 -1.06
C THR A 116 19.22 12.28 0.39
N SER A 117 18.87 11.33 1.26
CA SER A 117 19.31 11.33 2.65
C SER A 117 20.79 10.94 2.75
N PRO A 118 21.65 11.72 3.44
CA PRO A 118 23.05 11.34 3.65
C PRO A 118 23.21 10.09 4.51
N GLU A 119 22.15 9.69 5.21
CA GLU A 119 22.14 8.56 6.13
C GLU A 119 21.99 7.21 5.41
N ILE A 120 21.68 7.18 4.10
CA ILE A 120 21.47 5.90 3.37
C ILE A 120 22.67 4.97 3.48
N PHE A 121 23.88 5.52 3.55
CA PHE A 121 25.13 4.76 3.61
C PHE A 121 25.33 4.02 4.93
N LYS A 122 24.51 4.31 5.94
CA LYS A 122 24.51 3.58 7.22
C LYS A 122 23.67 2.31 7.16
N TYR A 123 22.87 2.12 6.11
CA TYR A 123 21.94 1.01 5.97
C TYR A 123 22.39 0.08 4.84
N PRO A 124 23.03 -1.07 5.14
CA PRO A 124 23.61 -1.94 4.11
C PRO A 124 22.58 -2.68 3.26
N PHE A 125 21.30 -2.62 3.63
CA PHE A 125 20.20 -3.28 2.92
C PHE A 125 19.04 -2.29 2.74
N LEU A 126 18.66 -2.03 1.49
CA LEU A 126 17.49 -1.23 1.10
C LEU A 126 16.46 -2.12 0.43
N TYR A 127 15.18 -1.76 0.61
CA TYR A 127 14.06 -2.37 -0.08
C TYR A 127 13.24 -1.31 -0.82
N ALA A 128 12.88 -1.52 -2.07
CA ALA A 128 12.07 -0.58 -2.84
C ALA A 128 10.84 -1.25 -3.47
N VAL A 129 9.68 -0.68 -3.13
CA VAL A 129 8.29 -0.85 -3.62
C VAL A 129 8.03 -0.55 -5.09
N GLU A 130 7.27 -1.30 -5.89
CA GLU A 130 6.61 -0.77 -7.10
C GLU A 130 7.56 -0.05 -8.08
N VAL A 131 8.79 -0.55 -8.25
CA VAL A 131 9.86 0.17 -8.97
C VAL A 131 9.57 0.31 -10.48
N GLY A 132 8.54 -0.35 -10.97
CA GLY A 132 7.94 -0.11 -12.28
C GLY A 132 7.53 1.34 -12.55
N TYR A 133 7.31 2.14 -11.50
CA TYR A 133 6.94 3.56 -11.59
C TYR A 133 7.99 4.52 -11.04
N LEU A 134 9.13 4.00 -10.60
CA LEU A 134 10.23 4.78 -10.04
C LEU A 134 10.84 5.70 -11.10
N GLN A 135 11.15 6.94 -10.70
CA GLN A 135 11.78 7.96 -11.52
C GLN A 135 12.94 8.59 -10.75
N LEU A 136 14.17 8.17 -11.08
CA LEU A 136 15.38 8.75 -10.51
C LEU A 136 15.72 10.06 -11.21
N SER A 137 16.03 11.08 -10.39
CA SER A 137 16.86 12.20 -10.85
C SER A 137 18.30 11.74 -11.11
N ASP A 138 19.08 12.58 -11.79
CA ASP A 138 20.50 12.29 -12.03
C ASP A 138 21.29 12.21 -10.70
N GLU A 139 20.92 13.04 -9.72
CA GLU A 139 21.50 13.01 -8.37
C GLU A 139 21.13 11.71 -7.64
N GLU A 140 19.85 11.32 -7.66
CA GLU A 140 19.40 10.08 -7.02
C GLU A 140 20.05 8.85 -7.65
N ALA A 141 20.19 8.82 -8.98
CA ALA A 141 20.89 7.76 -9.69
C ALA A 141 22.37 7.69 -9.32
N ALA A 142 23.06 8.83 -9.24
CA ALA A 142 24.45 8.90 -8.81
C ALA A 142 24.64 8.42 -7.37
N THR A 143 23.74 8.81 -6.46
CA THR A 143 23.75 8.38 -5.07
C THR A 143 23.48 6.88 -4.92
N LEU A 144 22.50 6.33 -5.66
CA LEU A 144 22.25 4.88 -5.67
C LEU A 144 23.45 4.11 -6.23
N ARG A 145 24.11 4.63 -7.26
CA ARG A 145 25.33 4.04 -7.81
C ARG A 145 26.43 3.97 -6.76
N GLU A 146 26.66 5.08 -6.06
CA GLU A 146 27.64 5.14 -4.98
C GLU A 146 27.30 4.16 -3.85
N TYR A 147 26.03 4.09 -3.45
CA TYR A 147 25.54 3.17 -2.42
C TYR A 147 25.88 1.71 -2.75
N LEU A 148 25.56 1.28 -3.97
CA LEU A 148 25.80 -0.09 -4.43
C LEU A 148 27.31 -0.38 -4.56
N LEU A 149 28.10 0.57 -5.04
CA LEU A 149 29.57 0.42 -5.13
C LEU A 149 30.27 0.38 -3.78
N ARG A 150 29.66 0.92 -2.72
CA ARG A 150 30.13 0.80 -1.34
C ARG A 150 29.77 -0.55 -0.70
N GLY A 151 29.11 -1.45 -1.44
CA GLY A 151 28.67 -2.76 -0.96
C GLY A 151 27.26 -2.76 -0.37
N GLY A 152 26.49 -1.69 -0.58
CA GLY A 152 25.06 -1.70 -0.26
C GLY A 152 24.30 -2.69 -1.13
N PHE A 153 23.18 -3.21 -0.62
CA PHE A 153 22.33 -4.18 -1.30
C PHE A 153 20.92 -3.64 -1.45
N LEU A 154 20.37 -3.69 -2.67
CA LEU A 154 19.01 -3.24 -2.97
C LEU A 154 18.15 -4.42 -3.41
N VAL A 155 17.05 -4.66 -2.69
CA VAL A 155 15.96 -5.52 -3.14
C VAL A 155 14.87 -4.64 -3.73
N VAL A 156 14.34 -5.04 -4.88
CA VAL A 156 13.22 -4.38 -5.55
C VAL A 156 12.05 -5.34 -5.71
N ASP A 157 10.86 -4.83 -5.46
CA ASP A 157 9.57 -5.55 -5.46
C ASP A 157 8.48 -4.48 -5.36
N ASP A 158 7.33 -4.49 -6.01
CA ASP A 158 6.78 -5.33 -7.05
C ASP A 158 6.90 -4.61 -8.41
N PHE A 159 6.83 -5.31 -9.54
CA PHE A 159 6.60 -4.70 -10.85
C PHE A 159 6.09 -5.75 -11.83
N HIS A 160 5.12 -5.37 -12.65
CA HIS A 160 4.35 -6.29 -13.48
C HIS A 160 4.49 -6.02 -14.97
N GLY A 161 4.93 -7.06 -15.68
CA GLY A 161 4.94 -7.09 -17.13
C GLY A 161 6.01 -6.21 -17.78
N SER A 162 5.98 -6.17 -19.11
CA SER A 162 7.06 -5.59 -19.92
C SER A 162 7.20 -4.07 -19.80
N ILE A 163 6.12 -3.35 -19.51
CA ILE A 163 6.14 -1.88 -19.40
C ILE A 163 6.89 -1.45 -18.14
N GLU A 164 6.51 -2.02 -17.00
CA GLU A 164 7.14 -1.69 -15.72
C GLU A 164 8.58 -2.21 -15.67
N TRP A 165 8.84 -3.39 -16.24
CA TRP A 165 10.20 -3.90 -16.44
C TRP A 165 11.06 -2.93 -17.27
N ALA A 166 10.55 -2.43 -18.39
CA ALA A 166 11.29 -1.49 -19.24
C ALA A 166 11.60 -0.18 -18.52
N ASN A 167 10.67 0.33 -17.70
CA ASN A 167 10.94 1.51 -16.86
C ASN A 167 12.04 1.19 -15.85
N TRP A 168 11.95 0.09 -15.12
CA TRP A 168 12.99 -0.32 -14.17
C TRP A 168 14.37 -0.42 -14.85
N GLU A 169 14.45 -1.08 -16.00
CA GLU A 169 15.68 -1.20 -16.78
C GLU A 169 16.23 0.17 -17.20
N GLU A 170 15.37 1.11 -17.60
CA GLU A 170 15.76 2.49 -17.89
C GLU A 170 16.36 3.20 -16.66
N GLN A 171 15.72 3.09 -15.49
CA GLN A 171 16.22 3.73 -14.27
C GLN A 171 17.55 3.11 -13.81
N VAL A 172 17.68 1.79 -13.86
CA VAL A 172 18.95 1.11 -13.50
C VAL A 172 20.06 1.46 -14.47
N ARG A 173 19.76 1.68 -15.75
CA ARG A 173 20.77 2.14 -16.72
C ARG A 173 21.32 3.52 -16.39
N LYS A 174 20.55 4.40 -15.73
CA LYS A 174 21.08 5.67 -15.20
C LYS A 174 22.11 5.42 -14.08
N VAL A 175 21.88 4.40 -13.26
CA VAL A 175 22.78 4.00 -12.15
C VAL A 175 24.04 3.30 -12.67
N PHE A 176 23.89 2.35 -13.59
CA PHE A 176 24.98 1.62 -14.23
C PHE A 176 24.77 1.59 -15.75
N PRO A 177 25.32 2.57 -16.50
CA PRO A 177 25.13 2.65 -17.96
C PRO A 177 25.60 1.41 -18.72
N GLU A 178 26.67 0.78 -18.22
CA GLU A 178 27.25 -0.44 -18.79
C GLU A 178 26.76 -1.73 -18.09
N GLY A 179 25.91 -1.59 -17.08
CA GLY A 179 25.38 -2.71 -16.30
C GLY A 179 24.39 -3.52 -17.11
N LYS A 180 24.42 -4.84 -16.96
CA LYS A 180 23.44 -5.76 -17.55
C LYS A 180 22.66 -6.44 -16.44
N ILE A 181 21.34 -6.52 -16.62
CA ILE A 181 20.48 -7.34 -15.78
C ILE A 181 20.59 -8.76 -16.31
N GLU A 182 21.02 -9.68 -15.46
CA GLU A 182 21.22 -11.09 -15.80
C GLU A 182 20.43 -11.96 -14.83
N ASP A 183 19.83 -13.03 -15.36
CA ASP A 183 19.19 -14.04 -14.54
C ASP A 183 20.25 -14.81 -13.76
N LEU A 184 20.11 -14.86 -12.44
CA LEU A 184 21.01 -15.65 -11.61
C LEU A 184 20.66 -17.14 -11.74
N PRO A 185 21.64 -18.02 -12.03
CA PRO A 185 21.39 -19.45 -12.06
C PRO A 185 21.04 -19.95 -10.67
N LEU A 186 20.22 -21.00 -10.58
CA LEU A 186 19.81 -21.57 -9.29
C LEU A 186 21.00 -22.00 -8.41
N SER A 187 22.16 -22.32 -9.00
CA SER A 187 23.41 -22.62 -8.28
C SER A 187 24.04 -21.41 -7.57
N HIS A 188 23.54 -20.20 -7.78
CA HIS A 188 24.09 -18.99 -7.17
C HIS A 188 23.91 -19.02 -5.64
N PRO A 189 24.93 -18.61 -4.84
CA PRO A 189 24.88 -18.71 -3.37
C PRO A 189 23.69 -18.01 -2.70
N ILE A 190 23.07 -17.01 -3.35
CA ILE A 190 21.90 -16.31 -2.83
C ILE A 190 20.70 -17.25 -2.59
N PHE A 191 20.60 -18.32 -3.36
CA PHE A 191 19.53 -19.32 -3.26
C PHE A 191 19.82 -20.41 -2.21
N HIS A 192 21.00 -20.39 -1.60
CA HIS A 192 21.48 -21.43 -0.66
C HIS A 192 22.09 -20.86 0.64
N CYS A 193 21.98 -19.56 0.90
CA CYS A 193 22.67 -18.90 2.01
C CYS A 193 22.00 -19.10 3.38
N PHE A 194 20.69 -19.37 3.42
CA PHE A 194 19.94 -19.62 4.65
C PHE A 194 18.99 -20.79 4.50
N PHE A 195 18.15 -20.76 3.47
CA PHE A 195 17.40 -21.91 2.98
C PHE A 195 18.05 -22.48 1.73
N ASP A 196 17.86 -23.78 1.48
CA ASP A 196 18.32 -24.47 0.28
C ASP A 196 17.18 -24.52 -0.74
N LEU A 197 17.16 -23.59 -1.70
CA LEU A 197 16.12 -23.50 -2.73
C LEU A 197 16.47 -24.38 -3.93
N ARG A 198 15.50 -25.20 -4.39
CA ARG A 198 15.68 -26.17 -5.47
C ARG A 198 14.83 -25.87 -6.71
N GLU A 199 13.97 -24.88 -6.62
CA GLU A 199 13.06 -24.40 -7.66
C GLU A 199 12.74 -22.92 -7.38
N LEU A 200 12.37 -22.18 -8.44
CA LEU A 200 11.99 -20.76 -8.41
C LEU A 200 10.50 -20.60 -8.72
#